data_AF-A0A8C8YNT1-F1
#
_entry.id   AF-A0A8C8YNT1-F1
#
_cell.length_a   1.000
_cell.length_b   1.000
_cell.length_c   1.000
_cell.angle_alpha   90.00
_cell.angle_beta   90.00
_cell.angle_gamma   90.00
#
_symmetry.space_group_name_H-M   'P 1'
#
loop_
_entity.id
_entity.type
_entity.pdbx_description
1 polymer ?
#
loop_
_entity_poly.entity_id
_entity_poly.type
_entity_poly.pdbx_seq_one_letter_code
_entity_poly.pdbx_strand_id
1 'polypeptide(L)'
;MKLVFGESESSVTAHGKFFNTLQAQGEKASLYVIRLEVQLQNAIQAGMLAEKDANQTRLQQLLLGAELNRDLRYRLKDLLRMYANEQERLPNFLELIRMIREEEDWDDTFIKRKRPKRSESMVDRAASPVAFQASTPIVIGTCFVIHPPVLPSSCPLLCCVNLKLFTFLFHQPDVT
;
A
#
# COMPACT_ATOMS: atom_id res chain seq x y z
N MET A 1 -17.23 -6.31 41.22
CA MET A 1 -16.33 -6.68 40.10
C MET A 1 -16.37 -5.55 39.08
N LYS A 2 -15.21 -5.08 38.61
CA LYS A 2 -15.05 -3.89 37.77
C LYS A 2 -15.57 -4.20 36.37
N LEU A 3 -16.69 -3.60 35.97
CA LEU A 3 -17.09 -3.57 34.56
C LEU A 3 -16.10 -2.65 33.84
N VAL A 4 -15.21 -3.23 33.04
CA VAL A 4 -14.38 -2.46 32.12
C VAL A 4 -15.12 -2.45 30.79
N PHE A 5 -15.51 -1.24 30.38
CA PHE A 5 -16.19 -0.99 29.11
C PHE A 5 -15.30 -1.40 27.94
N GLY A 6 -15.84 -2.26 27.08
CA GLY A 6 -15.27 -2.73 25.82
C GLY A 6 -15.72 -4.17 25.57
N GLU A 7 -16.47 -4.42 24.50
CA GLU A 7 -16.59 -5.79 23.99
C GLU A 7 -15.18 -6.32 23.73
N SER A 8 -14.73 -7.30 24.51
CA SER A 8 -13.52 -8.03 24.18
C SER A 8 -13.77 -8.70 22.83
N GLU A 9 -12.98 -8.35 21.82
CA GLU A 9 -13.08 -8.99 20.53
C GLU A 9 -12.88 -10.50 20.69
N SER A 10 -13.72 -11.31 20.05
CA SER A 10 -13.53 -12.76 20.09
C SER A 10 -12.23 -13.14 19.38
N SER A 11 -11.60 -14.22 19.81
CA SER A 11 -10.35 -14.72 19.22
C SER A 11 -10.45 -14.97 17.71
N VAL A 12 -11.55 -15.57 17.26
CA VAL A 12 -11.86 -15.79 15.83
C VAL A 12 -11.96 -14.47 15.06
N THR A 13 -12.59 -13.45 15.66
CA THR A 13 -12.70 -12.13 15.03
C THR A 13 -11.34 -11.44 14.92
N ALA A 14 -10.50 -11.50 15.95
CA ALA A 14 -9.17 -10.88 15.95
C ALA A 14 -8.25 -11.50 14.88
N HIS A 15 -8.24 -12.83 14.78
CA HIS A 15 -7.50 -13.54 13.72
C HIS A 15 -7.99 -13.14 12.33
N GLY A 16 -9.31 -13.13 12.11
CA GLY A 16 -9.91 -12.71 10.85
C GLY A 16 -9.53 -11.27 10.47
N LYS A 17 -9.57 -10.32 11.42
CA LYS A 17 -9.21 -8.93 11.15
C LYS A 17 -7.76 -8.77 10.74
N PHE A 18 -6.82 -9.46 11.40
CA PHE A 18 -5.41 -9.41 11.04
C PHE A 18 -5.18 -9.87 9.59
N PHE A 19 -5.64 -11.06 9.23
CA PHE A 19 -5.38 -11.63 7.90
C PHE A 19 -6.19 -10.98 6.77
N ASN A 20 -7.33 -10.34 7.09
CA ASN A 20 -8.10 -9.56 6.12
C ASN A 20 -7.65 -8.09 6.04
N THR A 21 -6.61 -7.68 6.79
CA THR A 21 -6.05 -6.34 6.66
C THR A 21 -5.22 -6.26 5.39
N LEU A 22 -5.69 -5.48 4.43
CA LEU A 22 -5.03 -5.17 3.15
C LEU A 22 -4.70 -3.67 3.09
N GLN A 23 -3.74 -3.31 2.25
CA GLN A 23 -3.43 -1.92 1.95
C GLN A 23 -4.60 -1.29 1.19
N ALA A 24 -5.06 -0.14 1.67
CA ALA A 24 -6.12 0.61 1.02
C ALA A 24 -5.59 1.32 -0.24
N GLN A 25 -6.47 1.63 -1.18
CA GLN A 25 -6.08 2.36 -2.38
C GLN A 25 -5.50 3.74 -2.03
N GLY A 26 -4.29 4.02 -2.53
CA GLY A 26 -3.58 5.29 -2.27
C GLY A 26 -2.98 5.41 -0.87
N GLU A 27 -3.09 4.37 -0.04
CA GLU A 27 -2.40 4.31 1.24
C GLU A 27 -0.90 4.09 1.04
N LYS A 28 -0.06 4.76 1.82
CA LYS A 28 1.38 4.46 1.87
C LYS A 28 1.61 3.11 2.57
N ALA A 29 2.53 2.29 2.07
CA ALA A 29 2.85 0.99 2.65
C ALA A 29 3.27 1.10 4.12
N SER A 30 3.96 2.18 4.51
CA SER A 30 4.31 2.43 5.92
C SER A 30 3.10 2.65 6.82
N LEU A 31 2.04 3.31 6.33
CA LEU A 31 0.78 3.48 7.08
C LEU A 31 -0.01 2.17 7.17
N TYR A 32 -0.02 1.39 6.08
CA TYR A 32 -0.61 0.07 6.08
C TYR A 32 0.02 -0.83 7.16
N VAL A 33 1.37 -0.87 7.25
CA VAL A 33 2.06 -1.70 8.25
C VAL A 33 1.78 -1.24 9.68
N ILE A 34 1.58 0.06 9.91
CA ILE A 34 1.14 0.57 11.22
C ILE A 34 -0.26 0.05 11.58
N ARG A 35 -1.22 0.08 10.64
CA ARG A 35 -2.56 -0.50 10.88
C ARG A 35 -2.48 -2.02 11.09
N LEU A 36 -1.66 -2.69 10.30
CA LEU A 36 -1.44 -4.13 10.40
C LEU A 36 -0.89 -4.51 11.79
N GLU A 37 0.03 -3.73 12.34
CA GLU A 37 0.60 -3.96 13.67
C GLU A 37 -0.46 -3.93 14.77
N VAL A 38 -1.40 -2.99 14.71
CA VAL A 38 -2.51 -2.93 15.67
C VAL A 38 -3.32 -4.23 15.63
N GLN A 39 -3.64 -4.74 14.45
CA GLN A 39 -4.39 -6.00 14.32
C GLN A 39 -3.57 -7.21 14.75
N LEU A 40 -2.26 -7.22 14.52
CA LEU A 40 -1.36 -8.27 14.99
C LEU A 40 -1.34 -8.34 16.51
N GLN A 41 -1.20 -7.21 17.18
CA GLN A 41 -1.19 -7.14 18.65
C GLN A 41 -2.54 -7.59 19.24
N ASN A 42 -3.66 -7.22 18.61
CA ASN A 42 -4.99 -7.72 19.00
C ASN A 42 -5.08 -9.25 18.87
N ALA A 43 -4.56 -9.83 17.80
CA ALA A 43 -4.55 -11.28 17.60
C ALA A 43 -3.64 -12.02 18.59
N ILE A 44 -2.49 -11.42 18.97
CA ILE A 44 -1.61 -11.94 20.01
C ILE A 44 -2.29 -11.90 21.38
N GLN A 45 -2.91 -10.77 21.74
CA GLN A 45 -3.63 -10.61 23.00
C GLN A 45 -4.82 -11.57 23.11
N ALA A 46 -5.47 -11.88 22.00
CA ALA A 46 -6.55 -12.87 21.92
C ALA A 46 -6.06 -14.33 21.90
N GLY A 47 -4.73 -14.57 21.97
CA GLY A 47 -4.13 -15.90 22.01
C GLY A 47 -4.11 -16.65 20.67
N MET A 48 -4.38 -15.97 19.56
CA MET A 48 -4.46 -16.59 18.23
C MET A 48 -3.12 -16.67 17.51
N LEU A 49 -2.18 -15.81 17.88
CA LEU A 49 -0.82 -15.77 17.33
C LEU A 49 0.19 -15.72 18.47
N ALA A 50 1.31 -16.43 18.30
CA ALA A 50 2.38 -16.41 19.27
C ALA A 50 3.26 -15.17 19.09
N GLU A 51 3.56 -14.46 20.18
CA GLU A 51 4.38 -13.24 20.15
C GLU A 51 5.78 -13.48 19.55
N LYS A 52 6.37 -14.65 19.82
CA LYS A 52 7.67 -15.07 19.25
C LYS A 52 7.69 -15.07 17.71
N ASP A 53 6.54 -15.29 17.08
CA ASP A 53 6.40 -15.40 15.63
C ASP A 53 5.96 -14.06 15.00
N ALA A 54 5.72 -13.02 15.80
CA ALA A 54 5.15 -11.76 15.36
C ALA A 54 5.91 -11.10 14.21
N ASN A 55 7.26 -11.13 14.23
CA ASN A 55 8.07 -10.55 13.16
C ASN A 55 7.91 -11.30 11.83
N GLN A 56 7.85 -12.63 11.89
CA GLN A 56 7.63 -13.48 10.72
C GLN A 56 6.23 -13.28 10.16
N THR A 57 5.21 -13.36 11.01
CA THR A 57 3.81 -13.21 10.62
C THR A 57 3.54 -11.82 10.03
N ARG A 58 4.11 -10.76 10.62
CA ARG A 58 4.05 -9.39 10.08
C ARG A 58 4.64 -9.32 8.67
N LEU A 59 5.83 -9.87 8.47
CA LEU A 59 6.53 -9.81 7.18
C LEU A 59 5.81 -10.60 6.08
N GLN A 60 5.28 -11.78 6.43
CA GLN A 60 4.46 -12.58 5.53
C GLN A 60 3.18 -11.82 5.12
N GLN A 61 2.46 -11.26 6.09
CA GLN A 61 1.22 -10.53 5.80
C GLN A 61 1.48 -9.21 5.06
N LEU A 62 2.63 -8.57 5.27
CA LEU A 62 3.07 -7.43 4.47
C LEU A 62 3.24 -7.83 2.99
N LEU A 63 3.91 -8.93 2.70
CA LEU A 63 4.12 -9.40 1.32
C LEU A 63 2.82 -9.77 0.59
N LEU A 64 1.82 -10.24 1.34
CA LEU A 64 0.50 -10.62 0.83
C LEU A 64 -0.43 -9.41 0.64
N GLY A 65 -0.48 -8.51 1.63
CA GLY A 65 -1.50 -7.47 1.72
C GLY A 65 -1.07 -6.09 1.21
N ALA A 66 0.21 -5.88 0.90
CA ALA A 66 0.70 -4.60 0.39
C ALA A 66 1.02 -4.60 -1.11
N GLU A 67 0.74 -3.45 -1.72
CA GLU A 67 1.20 -3.02 -3.02
C GLU A 67 2.63 -2.46 -2.90
N LEU A 68 3.60 -3.37 -2.96
CA LEU A 68 5.03 -3.04 -2.88
C LEU A 68 5.66 -2.95 -4.27
N ASN A 69 6.59 -2.02 -4.43
CA ASN A 69 7.47 -1.98 -5.59
C ASN A 69 8.34 -3.26 -5.67
N ARG A 70 8.95 -3.49 -6.84
CA ARG A 70 9.66 -4.75 -7.12
C ARG A 70 10.87 -4.95 -6.21
N ASP A 71 11.62 -3.89 -5.96
CA ASP A 71 12.89 -3.95 -5.24
C ASP A 71 12.65 -4.20 -3.74
N LEU A 72 11.72 -3.47 -3.12
CA LEU A 72 11.31 -3.72 -1.75
C LEU A 72 10.71 -5.12 -1.59
N ARG A 73 9.84 -5.55 -2.50
CA ARG A 73 9.29 -6.92 -2.47
C ARG A 73 10.39 -7.98 -2.53
N TYR A 74 11.41 -7.79 -3.36
CA TYR A 74 12.55 -8.70 -3.46
C TYR A 74 13.33 -8.73 -2.14
N ARG A 75 13.71 -7.57 -1.59
CA ARG A 75 14.43 -7.46 -0.31
C ARG A 75 13.68 -8.14 0.84
N LEU A 76 12.37 -7.95 0.94
CA LEU A 76 11.56 -8.56 2.01
C LEU A 76 11.44 -10.09 1.87
N LYS A 77 11.36 -10.62 0.64
CA LYS A 77 11.41 -12.07 0.40
C LYS A 77 12.77 -12.65 0.75
N ASP A 78 13.84 -11.89 0.50
CA ASP A 78 15.21 -12.24 0.83
C ASP A 78 15.37 -12.47 2.34
N LEU A 79 14.86 -11.55 3.16
CA LEU A 79 14.86 -11.65 4.61
C LEU A 79 14.15 -12.92 5.12
N LEU A 80 12.99 -13.28 4.55
CA LEU A 80 12.30 -14.52 4.92
C LEU A 80 13.12 -15.77 4.55
N ARG A 81 13.81 -15.73 3.41
CA ARG A 81 14.68 -16.84 2.97
C ARG A 81 15.88 -16.99 3.92
N MET A 82 16.55 -15.88 4.27
CA MET A 82 17.68 -15.91 5.20
C MET A 82 17.24 -16.37 6.59
N TYR A 83 16.10 -15.89 7.09
CA TYR A 83 15.50 -16.39 8.34
C TYR A 83 15.29 -17.90 8.34
N ALA A 84 14.75 -18.45 7.24
CA ALA A 84 14.46 -19.88 7.14
C ALA A 84 15.72 -20.76 7.01
N ASN A 85 16.80 -20.24 6.42
CA ASN A 85 18.00 -21.00 6.11
C ASN A 85 19.10 -20.85 7.18
N GLU A 86 19.25 -19.65 7.72
CA GLU A 86 20.39 -19.24 8.55
C GLU A 86 19.95 -18.86 9.97
N GLN A 87 18.64 -18.95 10.26
CA GLN A 87 18.04 -18.61 11.56
C GLN A 87 18.39 -17.18 12.03
N GLU A 88 18.64 -16.28 11.08
CA GLU A 88 18.97 -14.88 11.37
C GLU A 88 17.81 -14.15 12.05
N ARG A 89 18.05 -12.95 12.60
CA ARG A 89 16.97 -12.17 13.22
C ARG A 89 16.18 -11.41 12.16
N LEU A 90 14.88 -11.65 12.05
CA LEU A 90 13.98 -10.80 11.26
C LEU A 90 13.94 -9.37 11.81
N PRO A 91 13.74 -8.35 10.95
CA PRO A 91 13.57 -6.98 11.41
C PRO A 91 12.35 -6.88 12.33
N ASN A 92 12.51 -6.14 13.42
CA ASN A 92 11.38 -5.78 14.27
C ASN A 92 10.50 -4.75 13.55
N PHE A 93 9.35 -4.42 14.14
CA PHE A 93 8.39 -3.48 13.58
C PHE A 93 9.01 -2.13 13.17
N LEU A 94 9.87 -1.55 14.02
CA LEU A 94 10.45 -0.23 13.78
C LEU A 94 11.50 -0.27 12.66
N GLU A 95 12.30 -1.33 12.61
CA GLU A 95 13.26 -1.56 11.53
C GLU A 95 12.54 -1.72 10.19
N LEU A 96 11.46 -2.49 10.17
CA LEU A 96 10.64 -2.69 8.97
C LEU A 96 10.01 -1.38 8.47
N ILE A 97 9.42 -0.59 9.38
CA ILE A 97 8.85 0.72 9.03
C ILE A 97 9.91 1.67 8.47
N ARG A 98 11.12 1.66 9.04
CA ARG A 98 12.24 2.47 8.53
C ARG A 98 12.59 2.08 7.10
N MET A 99 12.79 0.79 6.84
CA MET A 99 13.12 0.28 5.50
C MET A 99 12.07 0.66 4.46
N ILE A 100 10.78 0.61 4.82
CA ILE A 100 9.68 0.97 3.92
C ILE A 100 9.70 2.47 3.62
N ARG A 101 9.85 3.32 4.65
CA ARG A 101 9.87 4.78 4.47
C ARG A 101 11.04 5.24 3.62
N GLU A 102 12.21 4.65 3.81
CA GLU A 102 13.39 4.93 2.98
C GLU A 102 13.08 4.71 1.49
N GLU A 103 12.40 3.59 1.16
CA GLU A 103 11.96 3.30 -0.21
C GLU A 103 10.89 4.27 -0.71
N GLU A 104 9.87 4.56 0.10
CA GLU A 104 8.78 5.49 -0.24
C GLU A 104 9.32 6.91 -0.54
N ASP A 105 10.30 7.38 0.24
CA ASP A 105 10.92 8.70 0.05
C ASP A 105 11.77 8.75 -1.23
N TRP A 106 12.44 7.64 -1.59
CA TRP A 106 13.12 7.52 -2.89
C TRP A 106 12.14 7.60 -4.06
N ASP A 107 11.00 6.91 -3.98
CA ASP A 107 9.96 6.94 -5.01
C ASP A 107 9.36 8.35 -5.16
N ASP A 108 9.04 9.03 -4.05
CA ASP A 108 8.48 10.40 -4.07
C ASP A 108 9.46 11.41 -4.70
N THR A 109 10.75 11.30 -4.40
CA THR A 109 11.76 12.21 -4.95
C THR A 109 12.04 11.92 -6.43
N PHE A 110 12.06 10.66 -6.85
CA PHE A 110 12.24 10.26 -8.24
C PHE A 110 11.07 10.72 -9.13
N ILE A 111 9.82 10.49 -8.67
CA ILE A 111 8.61 10.94 -9.38
C ILE A 111 8.59 12.47 -9.52
N LYS A 112 8.98 13.21 -8.48
CA LYS A 112 9.05 14.68 -8.53
C LYS A 112 10.07 15.19 -9.55
N ARG A 113 11.23 14.54 -9.70
CA ARG A 113 12.26 14.92 -10.69
C ARG A 113 11.80 14.72 -12.14
N LYS A 114 10.89 13.78 -12.39
CA LYS A 114 10.41 13.46 -13.75
C LYS A 114 9.29 14.40 -14.24
N ARG A 115 8.71 15.25 -13.38
CA ARG A 115 7.80 16.32 -13.84
C ARG A 115 8.63 17.50 -14.35
N PRO A 116 8.65 17.80 -15.67
CA PRO A 116 9.28 19.01 -16.15
C PRO A 116 8.56 20.21 -15.52
N LYS A 117 9.31 21.14 -14.93
CA LYS A 117 8.79 22.47 -14.62
C LYS A 117 8.35 23.08 -15.95
N ARG A 118 7.06 22.99 -16.26
CA ARG A 118 6.47 23.66 -17.41
C ARG A 118 6.71 25.13 -17.17
N SER A 119 7.61 25.71 -17.98
CA SER A 119 8.03 27.11 -17.94
C SER A 119 6.83 28.01 -17.69
N GLU A 120 6.88 28.77 -16.59
CA GLU A 120 6.03 29.95 -16.42
C GLU A 120 6.25 30.81 -17.66
N SER A 121 5.22 30.93 -18.49
CA SER A 121 5.27 31.77 -19.68
C SER A 121 5.33 33.22 -19.22
N MET A 122 6.52 33.82 -19.32
CA MET A 122 6.74 35.24 -19.16
C MET A 122 6.08 35.96 -20.34
N VAL A 123 4.80 36.30 -20.21
CA VAL A 123 4.14 37.29 -21.07
C VAL A 123 4.31 38.66 -20.42
N ASP A 124 5.49 39.26 -20.59
CA ASP A 124 5.59 40.70 -20.50
C ASP A 124 5.34 41.27 -21.90
N ARG A 125 4.13 41.77 -22.13
CA ARG A 125 3.86 42.66 -23.26
C ARG A 125 2.64 43.53 -22.98
N ALA A 126 2.90 44.74 -22.51
CA ALA A 126 1.97 45.86 -22.65
C ALA A 126 2.72 47.05 -23.27
N ALA A 127 2.75 47.09 -24.61
CA ALA A 127 2.91 48.33 -25.35
C ALA A 127 1.52 48.78 -25.83
N SER A 128 1.25 50.06 -25.61
CA SER A 128 0.03 50.85 -25.84
C SER A 128 -0.68 50.64 -27.21
N PRO A 129 -1.98 50.97 -27.34
CA PRO A 129 -2.83 50.54 -28.44
C PRO A 129 -2.81 51.54 -29.61
N VAL A 130 -2.72 51.04 -30.85
CA VAL A 130 -3.18 51.76 -32.04
C VAL A 130 -4.00 50.80 -32.89
N ALA A 131 -5.22 51.24 -33.19
CA ALA A 131 -6.21 50.54 -33.99
C ALA A 131 -5.79 50.44 -35.47
N PHE A 132 -6.06 49.30 -36.10
CA PHE A 132 -6.33 49.26 -37.54
C PHE A 132 -7.26 48.09 -37.86
N GLN A 133 -8.41 48.41 -38.45
CA GLN A 133 -9.38 47.46 -38.96
C GLN A 133 -8.92 46.94 -40.33
N ALA A 134 -9.15 45.65 -40.61
CA ALA A 134 -10.00 45.15 -41.71
C ALA A 134 -9.58 43.77 -42.24
N SER A 135 -10.63 43.02 -42.61
CA SER A 135 -10.70 41.97 -43.63
C SER A 135 -10.65 40.50 -43.17
N THR A 136 -11.57 39.73 -43.77
CA THR A 136 -12.23 38.49 -43.36
C THR A 136 -11.53 37.19 -43.88
N PRO A 137 -12.17 36.00 -43.95
CA PRO A 137 -11.83 34.87 -43.10
C PRO A 137 -11.26 33.67 -43.88
N ILE A 138 -10.50 32.79 -43.23
CA ILE A 138 -10.15 31.48 -43.82
C ILE A 138 -10.57 30.36 -42.87
N VAL A 139 -11.53 29.59 -43.37
CA VAL A 139 -12.02 28.30 -42.88
C VAL A 139 -10.90 27.27 -42.96
N ILE A 140 -10.61 26.61 -41.84
CA ILE A 140 -10.19 25.20 -41.83
C ILE A 140 -10.90 24.55 -40.65
N GLY A 141 -11.91 23.74 -40.96
CA GLY A 141 -12.62 22.93 -39.99
C GLY A 141 -11.85 21.67 -39.65
N THR A 142 -11.85 21.29 -38.37
CA THR A 142 -11.81 19.90 -37.93
C THR A 142 -12.65 19.76 -36.66
N CYS A 143 -13.49 18.72 -36.66
CA CYS A 143 -14.54 18.46 -35.68
C CYS A 143 -13.98 18.05 -34.32
N PHE A 144 -14.46 18.67 -33.23
CA PHE A 144 -14.36 18.08 -31.89
C PHE A 144 -15.53 17.12 -31.67
N VAL A 145 -15.25 15.82 -31.73
CA VAL A 145 -16.18 14.79 -31.24
C VAL A 145 -16.00 14.72 -29.72
N ILE A 146 -17.03 15.13 -28.98
CA ILE A 146 -17.12 14.91 -27.53
C ILE A 146 -17.49 13.44 -27.33
N HIS A 147 -16.57 12.66 -26.78
CA HIS A 147 -16.87 11.32 -26.24
C HIS A 147 -16.99 11.42 -24.71
N PRO A 148 -18.05 10.87 -24.09
CA PRO A 148 -18.18 10.85 -22.63
C PRO A 148 -17.30 9.76 -22.00
N PRO A 149 -16.80 9.95 -20.75
CA PRO A 149 -16.10 8.91 -20.03
C PRO A 149 -17.08 7.80 -19.60
N VAL A 150 -16.81 6.58 -20.06
CA VAL A 150 -17.48 5.36 -19.61
C VAL A 150 -16.92 4.97 -18.23
N LEU A 151 -17.84 4.67 -17.29
CA LEU A 151 -17.56 4.24 -15.92
C LEU A 151 -16.62 3.01 -15.87
N PRO A 152 -15.77 2.87 -14.83
CA PRO A 152 -15.16 1.59 -14.54
C PRO A 152 -16.21 0.63 -13.95
N SER A 153 -16.48 -0.41 -14.73
CA SER A 153 -17.18 -1.63 -14.32
C SER A 153 -16.53 -2.24 -13.08
N SER A 154 -17.36 -2.61 -12.13
CA SER A 154 -17.03 -3.43 -10.96
C SER A 154 -16.23 -4.67 -11.34
N CYS A 155 -15.07 -4.86 -10.71
CA CYS A 155 -14.35 -6.14 -10.67
C CYS A 155 -14.55 -6.77 -9.29
N PRO A 156 -15.34 -7.85 -9.15
CA PRO A 156 -15.43 -8.62 -7.92
C PRO A 156 -14.34 -9.69 -7.94
N LEU A 157 -13.12 -9.34 -7.52
CA LEU A 157 -12.04 -10.32 -7.30
C LEU A 157 -11.47 -10.25 -5.87
N LEU A 158 -12.23 -9.71 -4.91
CA LEU A 158 -11.82 -9.69 -3.51
C LEU A 158 -12.26 -10.94 -2.71
N CYS A 159 -12.87 -11.96 -3.34
CA CYS A 159 -13.44 -13.09 -2.62
C CYS A 159 -12.56 -14.36 -2.57
N CYS A 160 -11.38 -14.40 -3.20
CA CYS A 160 -10.62 -15.65 -3.36
C CYS A 160 -9.30 -15.75 -2.58
N VAL A 161 -8.97 -14.79 -1.70
CA VAL A 161 -7.67 -14.83 -0.98
C VAL A 161 -7.68 -15.86 0.17
N ASN A 162 -8.82 -16.41 0.54
CA ASN A 162 -8.97 -17.16 1.80
C ASN A 162 -8.87 -18.70 1.71
N LEU A 163 -8.14 -19.26 0.73
CA LEU A 163 -7.88 -20.72 0.71
C LEU A 163 -6.40 -21.11 0.75
N LYS A 164 -5.46 -20.21 0.41
CA LYS A 164 -4.02 -20.50 0.53
C LYS A 164 -3.45 -20.25 1.94
N LEU A 165 -4.17 -19.49 2.76
CA LEU A 165 -3.75 -19.18 4.13
C LEU A 165 -3.95 -20.37 5.09
N PHE A 166 -4.90 -21.25 4.78
CA PHE A 166 -5.23 -22.39 5.65
C PHE A 166 -4.14 -23.47 5.66
N THR A 167 -3.36 -23.61 4.59
CA THR A 167 -2.37 -24.69 4.46
C THR A 167 -0.98 -24.35 5.02
N PHE A 168 -0.64 -23.06 5.18
CA PHE A 168 0.70 -22.65 5.64
C PHE A 168 0.83 -22.46 7.15
N LEU A 169 -0.28 -22.29 7.88
CA LEU A 169 -0.30 -22.11 9.34
C LEU A 169 -0.53 -23.41 10.14
N PHE A 170 -0.86 -24.53 9.48
CA PHE A 170 -1.17 -25.80 10.14
C PHE A 170 -0.06 -26.87 10.06
N HIS A 171 1.19 -26.50 9.74
CA HIS A 171 2.33 -27.42 9.96
C HIS A 171 2.93 -27.19 11.34
N GLN A 172 2.20 -27.58 12.39
CA GLN A 172 2.83 -27.95 13.66
C GLN A 172 3.33 -29.39 13.51
N PRO A 173 4.64 -29.68 13.68
CA PRO A 173 5.05 -31.05 13.90
C PRO A 173 4.56 -31.46 15.29
N ASP A 174 3.64 -32.42 15.33
CA ASP A 174 3.30 -33.15 16.55
C ASP A 174 4.59 -33.75 17.13
N VAL A 175 4.99 -33.28 18.32
CA VAL A 175 6.02 -33.92 19.14
C VAL A 175 5.30 -34.77 20.18
N THR A 176 5.29 -36.07 19.94
CA THR A 176 5.18 -37.11 20.98
C THR A 176 6.51 -37.82 21.12
#